data_AF-A0A661NEF4-F1
#
_entry.id   AF-A0A661NEF4-F1
#
_cell.length_a   1.000
_cell.length_b   1.000
_cell.length_c   1.000
_cell.angle_alpha   90.00
_cell.angle_beta   90.00
_cell.angle_gamma   90.00
#
_symmetry.space_group_name_H-M   'P 1'
#
loop_
_entity.id
_entity.type
_entity.pdbx_description
1 polymer ?
#
loop_
_entity_poly.entity_id
_entity_poly.type
_entity_poly.pdbx_seq_one_letter_code
_entity_poly.pdbx_strand_id
1 'polypeptide(L)'
;EGPETKQVTLEEGSDTTIDIAPPEPKVDVKPIEDTPVEEEASDGGPDKLMLAVIAGGVGVVGMVSFGVFGALTSSKHAVLEDNCNATTMTCDVSQEKVADKGATYQVVANVSAIVGGVGLAAGTGLLLWYLMDPPEEGADTAYRPRISVGPGAVSVSGSF
;
A
#
# COMPACT_ATOMS: atom_id res chain seq x y z
N GLU A 1 -15.11 -40.80 -34.73
CA GLU A 1 -14.45 -41.09 -36.01
C GLU A 1 -14.35 -42.60 -36.15
N GLY A 2 -14.83 -43.17 -37.25
CA GLY A 2 -14.90 -44.62 -37.46
C GLY A 2 -13.57 -45.19 -37.98
N PRO A 3 -13.32 -46.51 -37.84
CA PRO A 3 -12.03 -47.09 -38.25
C PRO A 3 -11.87 -47.08 -39.78
N GLU A 4 -10.75 -46.52 -40.28
CA GLU A 4 -10.35 -46.65 -41.68
C GLU A 4 -9.92 -48.10 -41.96
N THR A 5 -10.53 -48.73 -42.96
CA THR A 5 -10.21 -50.11 -43.35
C THR A 5 -9.50 -50.09 -44.70
N LYS A 6 -8.24 -50.56 -44.76
CA LYS A 6 -7.51 -50.79 -46.01
C LYS A 6 -7.36 -52.30 -46.27
N GLN A 7 -7.84 -52.77 -47.42
CA GLN A 7 -7.66 -54.15 -47.86
C GLN A 7 -6.38 -54.27 -48.69
N VAL A 8 -5.57 -55.28 -48.40
CA VAL A 8 -4.35 -55.60 -49.17
C VAL A 8 -4.37 -57.09 -49.52
N THR A 9 -4.20 -57.39 -50.80
CA THR A 9 -4.02 -58.76 -51.30
C THR A 9 -2.54 -59.02 -51.47
N LEU A 10 -1.99 -59.96 -50.72
CA LEU A 10 -0.58 -60.36 -50.79
C LEU A 10 -0.44 -61.72 -51.48
N GLU A 11 0.54 -61.85 -52.36
CA GLU A 11 0.95 -63.14 -52.93
C GLU A 11 2.05 -63.78 -52.06
N GLU A 12 2.03 -65.11 -51.96
CA GLU A 12 2.81 -65.91 -51.01
C GLU A 12 4.33 -65.68 -51.19
N GLY A 13 4.98 -65.16 -50.15
CA GLY A 13 6.43 -64.89 -50.13
C GLY A 13 6.85 -63.42 -50.29
N SER A 14 5.91 -62.46 -50.24
CA SER A 14 6.21 -61.02 -50.30
C SER A 14 5.89 -60.29 -48.99
N ASP A 15 6.81 -59.44 -48.53
CA ASP A 15 6.61 -58.53 -47.39
C ASP A 15 6.16 -57.15 -47.88
N THR A 16 5.03 -56.65 -47.35
CA THR A 16 4.55 -55.27 -47.59
C THR A 16 4.36 -54.56 -46.27
N THR A 17 5.09 -53.45 -46.07
CA THR A 17 4.98 -52.60 -44.89
C THR A 17 3.89 -51.55 -45.11
N ILE A 18 2.85 -51.57 -44.26
CA ILE A 18 1.83 -50.51 -44.22
C ILE A 18 2.17 -49.59 -43.04
N ASP A 19 2.62 -48.38 -43.33
CA ASP A 19 2.77 -47.33 -42.33
C ASP A 19 1.40 -46.78 -41.95
N ILE A 20 0.89 -47.19 -40.79
CA ILE A 20 -0.27 -46.58 -40.15
C ILE A 20 0.27 -45.49 -39.23
N ALA A 21 0.53 -44.31 -39.79
CA ALA A 21 0.87 -43.13 -39.00
C ALA A 21 -0.38 -42.67 -38.21
N PRO A 22 -0.30 -42.49 -36.88
CA PRO A 22 -1.35 -41.82 -36.12
C PRO A 22 -1.58 -40.43 -36.71
N PRO A 23 -2.84 -39.96 -36.85
CA PRO A 23 -3.06 -38.59 -37.30
C PRO A 23 -2.39 -37.66 -36.30
N GLU A 24 -1.42 -36.88 -36.78
CA GLU A 24 -0.78 -35.84 -35.98
C GLU A 24 -1.89 -34.96 -35.40
N PRO A 25 -1.88 -34.68 -34.08
CA PRO A 25 -2.82 -33.73 -33.53
C PRO A 25 -2.58 -32.41 -34.27
N LYS A 26 -3.56 -31.99 -35.08
CA LYS A 26 -3.59 -30.66 -35.66
C LYS A 26 -3.71 -29.69 -34.49
N VAL A 27 -2.58 -29.29 -33.94
CA VAL A 27 -2.51 -28.11 -33.11
C VAL A 27 -2.74 -26.97 -34.10
N ASP A 28 -3.97 -26.47 -34.14
CA ASP A 28 -4.27 -25.16 -34.72
C ASP A 28 -3.51 -24.12 -33.89
N VAL A 29 -2.22 -23.98 -34.15
CA VAL A 29 -1.45 -22.81 -33.71
C VAL A 29 -1.94 -21.69 -34.60
N LYS A 30 -3.01 -21.03 -34.15
CA LYS A 30 -3.38 -19.71 -34.64
C LYS A 30 -2.10 -18.86 -34.59
N PRO A 31 -1.66 -18.23 -35.70
CA PRO A 31 -0.51 -17.34 -35.66
C PRO A 31 -0.70 -16.38 -34.49
N ILE A 32 0.26 -16.36 -33.58
CA ILE A 32 0.33 -15.31 -32.58
C ILE A 32 0.60 -14.07 -33.43
N GLU A 33 -0.45 -13.32 -33.76
CA GLU A 33 -0.27 -11.95 -34.20
C GLU A 33 0.56 -11.31 -33.10
N ASP A 34 1.77 -10.89 -33.45
CA ASP A 34 2.58 -9.92 -32.69
C ASP A 34 1.74 -8.64 -32.61
N THR A 35 0.68 -8.69 -31.80
CA THR A 35 0.13 -7.49 -31.19
C THR A 35 1.33 -6.95 -30.44
N PRO A 36 1.81 -5.73 -30.74
CA PRO A 36 2.74 -5.08 -29.85
C PRO A 36 2.15 -5.26 -28.47
N VAL A 37 2.86 -5.96 -27.58
CA VAL A 37 2.60 -5.80 -26.16
C VAL A 37 2.90 -4.33 -25.99
N GLU A 38 1.84 -3.51 -26.07
CA GLU A 38 1.84 -2.18 -25.53
C GLU A 38 2.09 -2.46 -24.06
N GLU A 39 3.38 -2.51 -23.72
CA GLU A 39 3.86 -2.28 -22.39
C GLU A 39 3.24 -0.94 -22.08
N GLU A 40 2.05 -0.96 -21.47
CA GLU A 40 1.40 0.23 -20.99
C GLU A 40 2.43 0.82 -20.06
N ALA A 41 3.19 1.76 -20.61
CA ALA A 41 4.04 2.63 -19.87
C ALA A 41 3.06 3.23 -18.88
N SER A 42 3.11 2.74 -17.64
CA SER A 42 2.38 3.33 -16.55
C SER A 42 2.96 4.73 -16.49
N ASP A 43 2.29 5.67 -17.17
CA ASP A 43 2.52 7.09 -17.10
C ASP A 43 1.96 7.50 -15.72
N GLY A 44 2.63 6.94 -14.72
CA GLY A 44 2.04 6.50 -13.48
C GLY A 44 2.60 7.36 -12.39
N GLY A 45 1.96 8.51 -12.18
CA GLY A 45 2.10 9.21 -10.91
C GLY A 45 1.85 8.24 -9.74
N PRO A 46 2.42 8.50 -8.55
CA PRO A 46 2.25 7.63 -7.40
C PRO A 46 0.77 7.26 -7.17
N ASP A 47 0.47 5.97 -7.01
CA ASP A 47 -0.88 5.48 -6.69
C ASP A 47 -1.45 6.26 -5.49
N LYS A 48 -2.69 6.75 -5.61
CA LYS A 48 -3.37 7.53 -4.57
C LYS A 48 -3.41 6.78 -3.25
N LEU A 49 -3.55 5.44 -3.30
CA LEU A 49 -3.50 4.59 -2.12
C LEU A 49 -2.11 4.61 -1.46
N MET A 50 -1.04 4.54 -2.25
CA MET A 50 0.33 4.64 -1.76
C MET A 50 0.58 5.99 -1.07
N LEU A 51 0.14 7.09 -1.69
CA LEU A 51 0.24 8.43 -1.11
C LEU A 51 -0.56 8.56 0.18
N ALA A 52 -1.77 7.99 0.23
CA ALA A 52 -2.62 7.99 1.42
C ALA A 52 -1.96 7.26 2.59
N VAL A 53 -1.36 6.09 2.35
CA VAL A 53 -0.66 5.30 3.38
C VAL A 53 0.57 6.01 3.90
N ILE A 54 1.38 6.61 3.01
CA ILE A 54 2.58 7.36 3.41
C ILE A 54 2.18 8.58 4.23
N ALA A 55 1.26 9.40 3.74
CA ALA A 55 0.80 10.61 4.44
C ALA A 55 0.15 10.26 5.79
N GLY A 56 -0.72 9.25 5.81
CA GLY A 56 -1.36 8.76 7.01
C GLY A 56 -0.36 8.23 8.04
N GLY A 57 0.63 7.45 7.61
CA GLY A 57 1.69 6.92 8.47
C GLY A 57 2.53 8.02 9.11
N VAL A 58 2.99 9.00 8.33
CA VAL A 58 3.69 10.19 8.84
C VAL A 58 2.80 10.95 9.82
N GLY A 59 1.51 11.07 9.52
CA GLY A 59 0.51 11.70 10.38
C GLY A 59 0.44 11.05 11.77
N VAL A 60 0.31 9.72 11.81
CA VAL A 60 0.24 8.95 13.07
C VAL A 60 1.51 9.10 13.89
N VAL A 61 2.69 8.93 13.28
CA VAL A 61 3.98 9.08 13.97
C VAL A 61 4.15 10.50 14.52
N GLY A 62 3.74 11.52 13.75
CA GLY A 62 3.74 12.92 14.20
C GLY A 62 2.85 13.14 15.42
N MET A 63 1.63 12.59 15.42
CA MET A 63 0.72 12.74 16.57
C MET A 63 1.19 12.00 17.83
N VAL A 64 1.79 10.81 17.67
CA VAL A 64 2.41 10.11 18.81
C VAL A 64 3.54 10.95 19.39
N SER A 65 4.41 11.50 18.54
CA SER A 65 5.50 12.38 18.97
C SER A 65 4.97 13.63 19.67
N PHE A 66 3.95 14.28 19.13
CA PHE A 66 3.29 15.43 19.76
C PHE A 66 2.75 15.08 21.16
N GLY A 67 2.08 13.95 21.32
CA GLY A 67 1.57 13.51 22.62
C GLY A 67 2.69 13.29 23.64
N VAL A 68 3.79 12.63 23.25
CA VAL A 68 4.95 12.39 24.13
C VAL A 68 5.62 13.69 24.52
N PHE A 69 6.01 14.52 23.55
CA PHE A 69 6.73 15.76 23.82
C PHE A 69 5.84 16.80 24.51
N GLY A 70 4.54 16.83 24.21
CA GLY A 70 3.55 17.66 24.91
C GLY A 70 3.44 17.29 26.39
N ALA A 71 3.36 15.99 26.72
CA ALA A 71 3.35 15.53 28.11
C ALA A 71 4.66 15.85 28.86
N LEU A 72 5.80 15.67 28.19
CA LEU A 72 7.11 16.04 28.75
C LEU A 72 7.21 17.55 29.01
N THR A 73 6.72 18.38 28.09
CA THR A 73 6.68 19.84 28.26
C THR A 73 5.83 20.22 29.46
N SER A 74 4.64 19.61 29.62
CA SER A 74 3.75 19.88 30.76
C SER A 74 4.41 19.49 32.09
N SER A 75 5.12 18.36 32.12
CA SER A 75 5.85 17.92 33.32
C SER A 75 6.96 18.91 33.71
N LYS A 76 7.66 19.48 32.72
CA LYS A 76 8.70 20.50 32.97
C LYS A 76 8.09 21.82 33.42
N HIS A 77 6.96 22.21 32.83
CA HIS A 77 6.23 23.41 33.20
C HIS A 77 5.80 23.37 34.68
N ALA A 78 5.26 22.24 35.14
CA ALA A 78 4.88 22.06 36.55
C ALA A 78 6.08 22.24 37.50
N VAL A 79 7.25 21.71 37.15
CA VAL A 79 8.48 21.91 37.93
C VAL A 79 8.85 23.40 37.99
N LEU A 80 8.68 24.15 36.91
CA LEU A 80 8.93 25.59 36.90
C LEU A 80 7.90 26.35 37.74
N GLU A 81 6.62 25.99 37.68
CA GLU A 81 5.56 26.60 38.50
C GLU A 81 5.82 26.43 40.00
N ASP A 82 6.36 25.28 40.42
CA ASP A 82 6.68 25.00 41.82
C ASP A 82 7.95 25.72 42.30
N ASN A 83 8.90 26.02 41.40
CA ASN A 83 10.24 26.52 41.75
C ASN A 83 10.49 27.97 41.33
N CYS A 84 9.54 28.61 40.64
CA CYS A 84 9.65 30.00 40.20
C CYS A 84 8.57 30.88 40.83
N ASN A 85 8.94 32.10 41.20
CA ASN A 85 7.98 33.06 41.73
C ASN A 85 7.28 33.78 40.58
N ALA A 86 5.99 33.49 40.38
CA ALA A 86 5.17 34.09 39.33
C ALA A 86 4.95 35.61 39.50
N THR A 87 5.04 36.15 40.72
CA THR A 87 4.82 37.58 40.99
C THR A 87 6.05 38.42 40.63
N THR A 88 7.25 37.92 40.91
CA THR A 88 8.51 38.62 40.59
C THR A 88 9.08 38.21 39.23
N MET A 89 8.50 37.20 38.56
CA MET A 89 9.01 36.58 37.33
C MET A 89 10.48 36.14 37.45
N THR A 90 10.89 35.72 38.65
CA THR A 90 12.26 35.29 38.94
C THR A 90 12.30 33.80 39.22
N CYS A 91 13.19 33.10 38.51
CA CYS A 91 13.56 31.70 38.77
C CYS A 91 15.01 31.64 39.27
N ASP A 92 15.33 30.62 40.06
CA ASP A 92 16.72 30.30 40.40
C ASP A 92 17.51 29.89 39.14
N VAL A 93 18.78 30.26 39.05
CA VAL A 93 19.66 29.98 37.90
C VAL A 93 19.78 28.48 37.62
N SER A 94 19.58 27.64 38.65
CA SER A 94 19.54 26.18 38.50
C SER A 94 18.38 25.67 37.62
N GLN A 95 17.31 26.46 37.43
CA GLN A 95 16.14 26.10 36.63
C GLN A 95 16.27 26.43 35.13
N GLU A 96 17.31 27.18 34.74
CA GLU A 96 17.55 27.57 33.33
C GLU A 96 17.60 26.35 32.40
N LYS A 97 18.30 25.28 32.81
CA LYS A 97 18.38 24.03 32.04
C LYS A 97 17.03 23.31 31.91
N VAL A 98 16.13 23.50 32.86
CA VAL A 98 14.79 22.89 32.84
C VAL A 98 13.90 23.68 31.89
N ALA A 99 13.99 25.01 31.93
CA ALA A 99 13.31 25.93 31.02
C ALA A 99 13.71 25.69 29.55
N ASP A 100 15.02 25.62 29.26
CA ASP A 100 15.53 25.40 27.89
C ASP A 100 15.07 24.06 27.31
N LYS A 101 15.07 23.00 28.14
CA LYS A 101 14.56 21.69 27.74
C LYS A 101 13.05 21.74 27.48
N GLY A 102 12.29 22.43 28.33
CA GLY A 102 10.86 22.64 28.14
C GLY A 102 10.55 23.39 26.84
N ALA A 103 11.27 24.47 26.55
CA ALA A 103 11.13 25.21 25.30
C ALA A 103 11.45 24.34 24.09
N THR A 104 12.52 23.53 24.16
CA THR A 104 12.87 22.59 23.09
C THR A 104 11.75 21.56 22.86
N TYR A 105 11.23 20.96 23.93
CA TYR A 105 10.13 19.99 23.82
C TYR A 105 8.86 20.62 23.25
N GLN A 106 8.56 21.87 23.61
CA GLN A 106 7.42 22.60 23.08
C GLN A 106 7.56 22.88 21.58
N VAL A 107 8.76 23.25 21.11
CA VAL A 107 9.02 23.41 19.67
C VAL A 107 8.84 22.09 18.93
N VAL A 108 9.42 21.00 19.45
CA VAL A 108 9.28 19.66 18.85
C VAL A 108 7.82 19.23 18.82
N ALA A 109 7.08 19.45 19.91
CA ALA A 109 5.66 19.15 19.99
C ALA A 109 4.87 19.93 18.93
N ASN A 110 5.07 21.25 18.83
CA ASN A 110 4.35 22.08 17.87
C ASN A 110 4.62 21.69 16.42
N VAL A 111 5.89 21.44 16.07
CA VAL A 111 6.25 20.97 14.72
C VAL A 111 5.62 19.60 14.44
N SER A 112 5.69 18.68 15.40
CA SER A 112 5.09 17.35 15.28
C SER A 112 3.57 17.40 15.14
N ALA A 113 2.91 18.33 15.83
CA ALA A 113 1.47 18.54 15.73
C ALA A 113 1.06 19.05 14.35
N ILE A 114 1.80 20.02 13.80
CA ILE A 114 1.53 20.57 12.47
C ILE A 114 1.76 19.50 11.41
N VAL A 115 2.94 18.87 11.41
CA VAL A 115 3.28 17.81 10.44
C VAL A 115 2.33 16.62 10.57
N GLY A 116 2.08 16.18 11.81
CA GLY A 116 1.16 15.10 12.11
C GLY A 116 -0.27 15.41 11.66
N GLY A 117 -0.75 16.63 11.94
CA GLY A 117 -2.09 17.09 11.58
C GLY A 117 -2.28 17.18 10.07
N VAL A 118 -1.32 17.77 9.36
CA VAL A 118 -1.34 17.84 7.90
C VAL A 118 -1.26 16.44 7.28
N GLY A 119 -0.38 15.58 7.78
CA GLY A 119 -0.24 14.20 7.30
C GLY A 119 -1.51 13.38 7.49
N LEU A 120 -2.16 13.48 8.66
CA LEU A 120 -3.44 12.81 8.90
C LEU A 120 -4.54 13.37 8.00
N ALA A 121 -4.68 14.69 7.89
CA ALA A 121 -5.71 15.31 7.05
C ALA A 121 -5.53 14.94 5.58
N ALA A 122 -4.31 15.02 5.05
CA ALA A 122 -4.00 14.62 3.68
C ALA A 122 -4.19 13.12 3.47
N GLY A 123 -3.67 12.27 4.37
CA GLY A 123 -3.77 10.81 4.26
C GLY A 123 -5.22 10.32 4.31
N THR A 124 -6.01 10.81 5.26
CA THR A 124 -7.45 10.50 5.35
C THR A 124 -8.23 11.04 4.16
N GLY A 125 -7.95 12.27 3.71
CA GLY A 125 -8.57 12.84 2.52
C GLY A 125 -8.30 12.02 1.26
N LEU A 126 -7.04 11.64 1.02
CA LEU A 126 -6.63 10.80 -0.11
C LEU A 126 -7.25 9.40 -0.02
N LEU A 127 -7.31 8.81 1.17
CA LEU A 127 -7.92 7.50 1.38
C LEU A 127 -9.41 7.53 1.09
N LEU A 128 -10.13 8.54 1.62
CA LEU A 128 -11.55 8.71 1.34
C LEU A 128 -11.80 8.93 -0.16
N TRP A 129 -10.96 9.73 -0.81
CA TRP A 129 -11.06 9.94 -2.25
C TRP A 129 -10.87 8.63 -3.02
N TYR A 130 -9.83 7.85 -2.71
CA TYR A 130 -9.60 6.54 -3.32
C TYR A 130 -10.80 5.60 -3.16
N LEU A 131 -11.45 5.60 -1.99
CA LEU A 131 -12.63 4.77 -1.73
C LEU A 131 -13.89 5.24 -2.47
N MET A 132 -13.97 6.51 -2.84
CA MET A 132 -15.12 7.12 -3.52
C MET A 132 -15.02 7.06 -5.04
N ASP A 133 -13.82 6.86 -5.61
CA ASP A 133 -13.65 6.74 -7.07
C ASP A 133 -14.28 5.42 -7.58
N PRO A 134 -15.27 5.49 -8.49
CA PRO A 134 -15.87 4.31 -9.09
C PRO A 134 -14.81 3.53 -9.88
N PRO A 135 -14.85 2.18 -9.88
CA PRO A 135 -13.94 1.39 -10.70
C PRO A 135 -14.15 1.74 -12.18
N GLU A 136 -13.06 1.92 -12.92
CA GLU A 136 -13.14 2.15 -14.36
C GLU A 136 -13.72 0.92 -15.06
N GLU A 137 -14.68 1.13 -15.95
CA GLU A 137 -15.33 0.06 -16.72
C GLU A 137 -14.29 -0.58 -17.65
N GLY A 138 -13.95 -1.85 -17.38
CA GLY A 138 -12.89 -2.59 -18.07
C GLY A 138 -11.73 -3.03 -17.17
N ALA A 139 -11.68 -2.57 -15.92
CA ALA A 139 -10.72 -3.04 -14.93
C ALA A 139 -11.14 -4.39 -14.30
N ASP A 140 -11.28 -5.44 -15.12
CA ASP A 140 -11.60 -6.81 -14.67
C ASP A 140 -10.49 -7.45 -13.80
N THR A 141 -9.42 -6.71 -13.51
CA THR A 141 -8.30 -7.15 -12.65
C THR A 141 -7.80 -6.08 -11.67
N ALA A 142 -8.62 -5.08 -11.31
CA ALA A 142 -8.22 -4.15 -10.25
C ALA A 142 -8.31 -4.84 -8.88
N TYR A 143 -7.16 -5.27 -8.36
CA TYR A 143 -7.01 -5.73 -6.97
C TYR A 143 -7.43 -4.62 -6.01
N ARG A 144 -8.67 -4.67 -5.56
CA ARG A 144 -9.19 -3.75 -4.55
C ARG A 144 -9.20 -4.47 -3.20
N PRO A 145 -8.25 -4.17 -2.29
CA PRO A 145 -8.32 -4.69 -0.93
C PRO A 145 -9.60 -4.16 -0.28
N ARG A 146 -10.42 -5.06 0.26
CA ARG A 146 -11.56 -4.69 1.10
C ARG A 146 -11.07 -4.45 2.52
N ILE A 147 -11.29 -3.23 3.00
CA ILE A 147 -11.01 -2.85 4.39
C ILE A 147 -12.33 -2.89 5.16
N SER A 148 -12.37 -3.62 6.27
CA SER A 148 -13.49 -3.58 7.22
C SER A 148 -13.03 -3.23 8.62
N VAL A 149 -13.81 -2.39 9.30
CA VAL A 149 -13.53 -1.90 10.65
C VAL A 149 -14.64 -2.37 11.58
N GLY A 150 -14.26 -3.00 12.69
CA GLY A 150 -15.18 -3.48 13.73
C GLY A 150 -14.63 -3.21 15.14
N PRO A 151 -15.40 -3.48 16.20
CA PRO A 151 -14.94 -3.28 17.57
C PRO A 151 -13.63 -4.05 17.83
N GLY A 152 -12.54 -3.31 18.03
CA GLY A 152 -11.23 -3.86 18.36
C GLY A 152 -10.40 -4.41 17.18
N ALA A 153 -10.85 -4.27 15.93
CA ALA A 153 -10.09 -4.80 14.80
C ALA A 153 -10.26 -4.00 13.50
N VAL A 154 -9.19 -3.98 12.71
CA VAL A 154 -9.19 -3.57 11.30
C VAL A 154 -8.73 -4.79 10.51
N SER A 155 -9.50 -5.23 9.52
CA SER A 155 -9.13 -6.33 8.63
C SER A 155 -9.05 -5.87 7.18
N VAL A 156 -8.07 -6.42 6.47
CA VAL A 156 -7.85 -6.20 5.04
C VAL A 156 -7.95 -7.56 4.34
N SER A 157 -8.85 -7.69 3.36
CA SER A 157 -9.04 -8.93 2.60
C SER A 157 -8.93 -8.67 1.09
N GLY A 158 -8.24 -9.55 0.38
CA GLY A 158 -8.17 -9.60 -1.08
C GLY A 158 -7.92 -11.04 -1.54
N SER A 159 -8.34 -11.40 -2.73
CA SER A 159 -7.83 -12.59 -3.44
C SER A 159 -6.42 -12.27 -3.92
N PHE A 160 -5.50 -13.24 -3.98
CA PHE A 160 -4.17 -13.13 -4.58
C PHE A 160 -4.02 -14.13 -5.74
#